data_AF-A0A2D0NF77-F1
#
_entry.id   AF-A0A2D0NF77-F1
#
_cell.length_a   1.000
_cell.length_b   1.000
_cell.length_c   1.000
_cell.angle_alpha   90.00
_cell.angle_beta   90.00
_cell.angle_gamma   90.00
#
_symmetry.space_group_name_H-M   'P 1'
#
loop_
_entity.id
_entity.type
_entity.pdbx_description
1 polymer ?
#
loop_
_entity_poly.entity_id
_entity_poly.type
_entity_poly.pdbx_seq_one_letter_code
_entity_poly.pdbx_strand_id
1 'polypeptide(L)'
;MKFLLLLVLSVLLPYRLIAQFEKGTITLPTGEEVNGYLRQDGDIELLEKLYFKTAPDQADARIYEPNELKAFRFEEGAEFQQIPVSFVEQGLLMSKKQFAKVMAQGTIDLYLSYGSLQKGTFVFYARKDGTLHKLSEKPLLLASGNYTQPNSYRGVLKALTFDCGELSEPDQVAFRIRAITEFINTYNGCRDAGYQAMVTDFKTRLEKQYFGEAMVGINFSHFFVTPSTTGPDRLERVIFGQAGIALQMETVNPSFSRKLVTHYSIGLYKWAGLARIGGILDETPPTATLTATVAAHFIFNPLARLKWYTRLGAAANYDFGAQAALRPGYSFGFGAYLPSGVRLGVQLISWQFRVAVPFGG
;
A
#
# COMPACT_ATOMS: atom_id res chain seq x y z
N MET A 1 33.20 6.70 -15.29
CA MET A 1 31.99 7.03 -14.49
C MET A 1 30.70 6.35 -14.98
N LYS A 2 30.31 6.43 -16.27
CA LYS A 2 29.06 5.81 -16.78
C LYS A 2 28.97 4.27 -16.56
N PHE A 3 30.07 3.55 -16.71
CA PHE A 3 30.13 2.10 -16.48
C PHE A 3 29.97 1.71 -15.00
N LEU A 4 30.44 2.57 -14.08
CA LEU A 4 30.36 2.32 -12.64
C LEU A 4 28.92 2.43 -12.12
N LEU A 5 28.14 3.39 -12.63
CA LEU A 5 26.73 3.56 -12.27
C LEU A 5 25.88 2.36 -12.72
N LEU A 6 26.15 1.83 -13.93
CA LEU A 6 25.43 0.68 -14.47
C LEU A 6 25.76 -0.61 -13.69
N LEU A 7 27.02 -0.77 -13.27
CA LEU A 7 27.46 -1.87 -12.43
C LEU A 7 26.78 -1.82 -11.05
N VAL A 8 26.77 -0.65 -10.40
CA VAL A 8 26.11 -0.45 -9.09
C VAL A 8 24.60 -0.71 -9.19
N LEU A 9 23.94 -0.30 -10.27
CA LEU A 9 22.52 -0.57 -10.49
C LEU A 9 22.25 -2.08 -10.69
N SER A 10 23.11 -2.78 -11.43
CA SER A 10 22.97 -4.23 -11.69
C SER A 10 23.17 -5.10 -10.44
N VAL A 11 23.97 -4.65 -9.47
CA VAL A 11 24.22 -5.36 -8.21
C VAL A 11 23.10 -5.13 -7.18
N LEU A 12 22.41 -3.99 -7.23
CA LEU A 12 21.35 -3.65 -6.25
C LEU A 12 19.94 -4.16 -6.63
N LEU A 13 19.67 -4.38 -7.92
CA LEU A 13 18.37 -4.87 -8.41
C LEU A 13 17.97 -6.30 -7.95
N PRO A 14 18.86 -7.31 -7.88
CA PRO A 14 18.44 -8.68 -7.56
C PRO A 14 18.13 -8.92 -6.08
N TYR A 15 18.68 -8.13 -5.15
CA TYR A 15 18.53 -8.39 -3.70
C TYR A 15 17.08 -8.24 -3.18
N ARG A 16 16.21 -7.51 -3.88
CA ARG A 16 14.81 -7.29 -3.46
C ARG A 16 13.84 -8.35 -4.00
N LEU A 17 14.21 -9.12 -5.01
CA LEU A 17 13.37 -10.19 -5.55
C LEU A 17 13.47 -11.49 -4.74
N ILE A 18 14.57 -11.66 -4.00
CA ILE A 18 14.88 -12.90 -3.28
C ILE A 18 14.17 -12.97 -1.91
N ALA A 19 13.81 -11.84 -1.31
CA ALA A 19 13.12 -11.80 -0.01
C ALA A 19 11.58 -11.86 -0.10
N GLN A 20 11.02 -12.55 -1.11
CA GLN A 20 9.57 -12.71 -1.23
C GLN A 20 9.01 -13.87 -0.40
N PHE A 21 9.85 -14.80 0.06
CA PHE A 21 9.40 -15.98 0.78
C PHE A 21 10.03 -16.06 2.17
N GLU A 22 9.22 -16.39 3.17
CA GLU A 22 9.58 -16.57 4.57
C GLU A 22 9.32 -18.02 4.96
N LYS A 23 10.10 -18.57 5.90
CA LYS A 23 9.84 -19.92 6.40
C LYS A 23 8.47 -19.99 7.07
N GLY A 24 7.82 -21.14 6.95
CA GLY A 24 6.54 -21.41 7.60
C GLY A 24 6.07 -22.83 7.38
N THR A 25 4.85 -23.08 7.83
CA THR A 25 4.22 -24.40 7.81
C THR A 25 2.82 -24.27 7.21
N ILE A 26 2.44 -25.22 6.37
CA ILE A 26 1.05 -25.41 5.92
C ILE A 26 0.46 -26.64 6.62
N THR A 27 -0.83 -26.60 6.91
CA THR A 27 -1.58 -27.74 7.43
C THR A 27 -2.58 -28.21 6.38
N LEU A 28 -2.40 -29.43 5.88
CA LEU A 28 -3.25 -30.05 4.88
C LEU A 28 -4.63 -30.43 5.47
N PRO A 29 -5.63 -30.74 4.62
CA PRO A 29 -6.94 -31.18 5.10
C PRO A 29 -6.90 -32.47 5.93
N THR A 30 -5.88 -33.30 5.71
CA THR A 30 -5.59 -34.52 6.49
C THR A 30 -5.09 -34.21 7.90
N GLY A 31 -4.68 -32.98 8.18
CA GLY A 31 -4.00 -32.58 9.42
C GLY A 31 -2.48 -32.71 9.35
N GLU A 32 -1.92 -33.22 8.26
CA GLU A 32 -0.48 -33.27 8.04
C GLU A 32 0.10 -31.85 7.93
N GLU A 33 1.20 -31.61 8.65
CA GLU A 33 1.94 -30.37 8.61
C GLU A 33 3.16 -30.49 7.69
N VAL A 34 3.31 -29.54 6.77
CA VAL A 34 4.42 -29.50 5.81
C VAL A 34 5.17 -28.20 5.99
N ASN A 35 6.44 -28.30 6.37
CA ASN A 35 7.35 -27.15 6.48
C ASN A 35 7.85 -26.73 5.10
N GLY A 36 8.01 -25.42 4.91
CA GLY A 36 8.54 -24.86 3.67
C GLY A 36 8.62 -23.34 3.74
N TYR A 37 8.34 -22.70 2.61
CA TYR A 37 8.52 -21.28 2.41
C TYR A 37 7.23 -20.67 1.85
N LEU A 38 6.69 -19.68 2.56
CA LEU A 38 5.45 -18.97 2.27
C LEU A 38 5.75 -17.61 1.68
N ARG A 39 5.06 -17.21 0.60
CA ARG A 39 5.24 -15.87 0.05
C ARG A 39 4.70 -14.81 1.02
N GLN A 40 5.51 -13.79 1.30
CA GLN A 40 5.15 -12.64 2.13
C GLN A 40 4.24 -11.66 1.38
N ASP A 41 3.02 -12.10 1.09
CA ASP A 41 1.99 -11.22 0.51
C ASP A 41 1.30 -10.38 1.59
N GLY A 42 0.49 -9.39 1.16
CA GLY A 42 -0.39 -8.65 2.06
C GLY A 42 -1.48 -9.53 2.68
N ASP A 43 -1.97 -9.12 3.85
CA ASP A 43 -3.04 -9.84 4.57
C ASP A 43 -4.26 -10.10 3.67
N ILE A 44 -4.57 -9.22 2.71
CA ILE A 44 -5.73 -9.40 1.81
C ILE A 44 -5.50 -10.56 0.85
N GLU A 45 -4.35 -10.58 0.20
CA GLU A 45 -3.96 -11.59 -0.77
C GLU A 45 -3.86 -12.97 -0.10
N LEU A 46 -3.28 -13.02 1.10
CA LEU A 46 -3.15 -14.24 1.91
C LEU A 46 -4.51 -14.84 2.32
N LEU A 47 -5.59 -14.04 2.34
CA LEU A 47 -6.91 -14.56 2.65
C LEU A 47 -7.56 -15.28 1.47
N GLU A 48 -7.13 -14.97 0.25
CA GLU A 48 -7.63 -15.57 -0.99
C GLU A 48 -6.82 -16.80 -1.41
N LYS A 49 -5.50 -16.74 -1.27
CA LYS A 49 -4.60 -17.82 -1.69
C LYS A 49 -3.24 -17.70 -1.02
N LEU A 50 -2.53 -18.82 -1.00
CA LEU A 50 -1.16 -18.91 -0.50
C LEU A 50 -0.23 -19.42 -1.60
N TYR A 51 0.96 -18.83 -1.71
CA TYR A 51 2.05 -19.35 -2.54
C TYR A 51 3.08 -20.04 -1.66
N PHE A 52 3.32 -21.32 -1.91
CA PHE A 52 4.17 -22.18 -1.10
C PHE A 52 5.26 -22.84 -1.93
N LYS A 53 6.46 -22.93 -1.35
CA LYS A 53 7.59 -23.70 -1.88
C LYS A 53 8.08 -24.67 -0.82
N THR A 54 8.50 -25.86 -1.24
CA THR A 54 9.11 -26.83 -0.31
C THR A 54 10.58 -26.50 -0.02
N ALA A 55 11.24 -25.83 -0.96
CA ALA A 55 12.64 -25.39 -0.87
C ALA A 55 12.78 -23.93 -1.35
N PRO A 56 13.77 -23.16 -0.85
CA PRO A 56 13.88 -21.73 -1.16
C PRO A 56 14.29 -21.46 -2.63
N ASP A 57 15.01 -22.40 -3.23
CA ASP A 57 15.52 -22.37 -4.60
C ASP A 57 14.57 -22.99 -5.64
N GLN A 58 13.43 -23.53 -5.20
CA GLN A 58 12.40 -24.06 -6.09
C GLN A 58 11.90 -22.94 -7.01
N ALA A 59 11.98 -23.13 -8.34
CA ALA A 59 11.61 -22.10 -9.31
C ALA A 59 10.15 -21.68 -9.16
N ASP A 60 9.25 -22.66 -9.19
CA ASP A 60 7.80 -22.43 -9.15
C ASP A 60 7.23 -22.60 -7.74
N ALA A 61 6.36 -21.68 -7.34
CA ALA A 61 5.56 -21.81 -6.13
C ALA A 61 4.23 -22.51 -6.45
N ARG A 62 3.82 -23.46 -5.59
CA ARG A 62 2.48 -24.02 -5.64
C ARG A 62 1.49 -23.02 -5.04
N ILE A 63 0.37 -22.82 -5.72
CA ILE A 63 -0.72 -21.98 -5.24
C ILE A 63 -1.72 -22.89 -4.51
N TYR A 64 -2.10 -22.50 -3.30
CA TYR A 64 -3.14 -23.15 -2.51
C TYR A 64 -4.32 -22.21 -2.31
N GLU A 65 -5.51 -22.71 -2.62
CA GLU A 65 -6.77 -22.04 -2.30
C GLU A 65 -7.32 -22.48 -0.93
N PRO A 66 -8.27 -21.73 -0.33
CA PRO A 66 -8.88 -22.06 0.95
C PRO A 66 -9.49 -23.46 1.04
N ASN A 67 -9.89 -24.07 -0.08
CA ASN A 67 -10.44 -25.42 -0.06
C ASN A 67 -9.38 -26.52 0.07
N GLU A 68 -8.11 -26.19 -0.18
CA GLU A 68 -7.01 -27.14 -0.25
C GLU A 68 -6.17 -27.20 1.02
N LEU A 69 -6.31 -26.22 1.93
CA LEU A 69 -5.57 -26.16 3.19
C LEU A 69 -6.50 -25.93 4.38
N LYS A 70 -6.13 -26.49 5.52
CA LYS A 70 -6.76 -26.21 6.81
C LYS A 70 -6.22 -24.92 7.42
N ALA A 71 -4.90 -24.70 7.34
CA ALA A 71 -4.23 -23.55 7.92
C ALA A 71 -2.85 -23.32 7.29
N PHE A 72 -2.25 -22.17 7.56
CA PHE A 72 -0.82 -21.91 7.37
C PHE A 72 -0.30 -20.90 8.38
N ARG A 73 0.98 -20.97 8.72
CA ARG A 73 1.63 -20.12 9.71
C ARG A 73 3.05 -19.77 9.28
N PHE A 74 3.41 -18.49 9.38
CA PHE A 74 4.78 -18.03 9.23
C PHE A 74 5.60 -18.31 10.51
N GLU A 75 6.87 -18.66 10.38
CA GLU A 75 7.72 -19.07 11.53
C GLU A 75 7.76 -18.00 12.65
N GLU A 76 7.86 -16.72 12.29
CA GLU A 76 7.89 -15.59 13.24
C GLU A 76 6.69 -14.64 13.05
N GLY A 77 5.56 -15.16 12.54
CA GLY A 77 4.52 -14.29 12.00
C GLY A 77 3.10 -14.73 12.24
N ALA A 78 2.23 -14.27 11.35
CA ALA A 78 0.80 -14.49 11.44
C ALA A 78 0.43 -15.95 11.15
N GLU A 79 -0.65 -16.38 11.78
CA GLU A 79 -1.33 -17.63 11.45
C GLU A 79 -2.65 -17.32 10.72
N PHE A 80 -2.98 -18.17 9.75
CA PHE A 80 -4.22 -18.11 8.99
C PHE A 80 -4.89 -19.48 9.03
N GLN A 81 -6.20 -19.50 9.26
CA GLN A 81 -6.99 -20.72 9.27
C GLN A 81 -8.16 -20.63 8.30
N GLN A 82 -8.50 -21.77 7.71
CA GLN A 82 -9.69 -21.93 6.89
C GLN A 82 -10.94 -21.87 7.79
N ILE A 83 -11.83 -20.92 7.51
CA ILE A 83 -13.14 -20.81 8.17
C ILE A 83 -14.27 -20.91 7.13
N PRO A 84 -15.39 -21.56 7.47
CA PRO A 84 -16.60 -21.49 6.66
C PRO A 84 -17.26 -20.13 6.89
N VAL A 85 -17.57 -19.40 5.81
CA VAL A 85 -18.30 -18.14 5.89
C VAL A 85 -19.57 -18.20 5.07
N SER A 86 -20.66 -17.78 5.70
CA SER A 86 -21.96 -17.66 5.06
C SER A 86 -22.22 -16.21 4.65
N PHE A 87 -22.76 -16.02 3.46
CA PHE A 87 -23.14 -14.72 2.90
C PHE A 87 -24.40 -14.87 2.06
N VAL A 88 -25.13 -13.77 1.86
CA VAL A 88 -26.34 -13.77 1.03
C VAL A 88 -26.00 -13.16 -0.32
N GLU A 89 -26.21 -13.92 -1.39
CA GLU A 89 -26.04 -13.48 -2.77
C GLU A 89 -27.35 -13.74 -3.52
N GLN A 90 -27.92 -12.68 -4.12
CA GLN A 90 -29.21 -12.77 -4.83
C GLN A 90 -30.35 -13.35 -3.98
N GLY A 91 -30.33 -13.11 -2.66
CA GLY A 91 -31.33 -13.63 -1.72
C GLY A 91 -31.10 -15.07 -1.27
N LEU A 92 -30.08 -15.76 -1.80
CA LEU A 92 -29.71 -17.12 -1.42
C LEU A 92 -28.57 -17.11 -0.40
N LEU A 93 -28.71 -17.91 0.66
CA LEU A 93 -27.65 -18.13 1.64
C LEU A 93 -26.60 -19.06 1.02
N MET A 94 -25.45 -18.49 0.70
CA MET A 94 -24.29 -19.19 0.18
C MET A 94 -23.26 -19.40 1.28
N SER A 95 -22.48 -20.47 1.19
CA SER A 95 -21.33 -20.70 2.06
C SER A 95 -20.08 -20.92 1.22
N LYS A 96 -18.98 -20.31 1.62
CA LYS A 96 -17.66 -20.57 1.04
C LYS A 96 -16.62 -20.73 2.15
N LYS A 97 -15.56 -21.47 1.86
CA LYS A 97 -14.36 -21.47 2.70
C LYS A 97 -13.47 -20.29 2.32
N GLN A 98 -12.85 -19.67 3.31
CA GLN A 98 -11.83 -18.65 3.11
C GLN A 98 -10.80 -18.77 4.21
N PHE A 99 -9.58 -18.30 3.96
CA PHE A 99 -8.65 -18.10 5.06
C PHE A 99 -9.09 -16.90 5.90
N ALA A 100 -8.74 -16.92 7.17
CA ALA A 100 -8.90 -15.82 8.11
C ALA A 100 -7.69 -15.75 9.01
N LYS A 101 -7.20 -14.54 9.24
CA LYS A 101 -6.06 -14.29 10.12
C LYS A 101 -6.47 -14.57 11.56
N VAL A 102 -5.70 -15.39 12.26
CA VAL A 102 -5.94 -15.71 13.66
C VAL A 102 -5.47 -14.54 14.51
N MET A 103 -6.37 -14.02 15.35
CA MET A 103 -6.12 -12.89 16.24
C MET A 103 -6.00 -13.30 17.71
N ALA A 104 -6.71 -14.38 18.10
CA ALA A 104 -6.64 -15.00 19.41
C ALA A 104 -7.04 -16.48 19.29
N GLN A 105 -6.46 -17.36 20.10
CA GLN A 105 -6.77 -18.79 20.17
C GLN A 105 -6.88 -19.22 21.63
N GLY A 106 -8.04 -19.71 22.05
CA GLY A 106 -8.28 -20.05 23.46
C GLY A 106 -9.68 -20.59 23.67
N THR A 107 -10.36 -20.17 24.73
CA THR A 107 -11.79 -20.51 24.90
C THR A 107 -12.65 -19.94 23.77
N ILE A 108 -12.32 -18.73 23.30
CA ILE A 108 -12.84 -18.15 22.06
C ILE A 108 -11.66 -17.94 21.11
N ASP A 109 -11.75 -18.55 19.93
CA ASP A 109 -10.88 -18.20 18.82
C ASP A 109 -11.45 -16.97 18.11
N LEU A 110 -10.61 -15.96 17.89
CA LEU A 110 -10.96 -14.77 17.12
C LEU A 110 -10.23 -14.78 15.79
N TYR A 111 -11.00 -14.59 14.71
CA TYR A 111 -10.50 -14.51 13.36
C TYR A 111 -10.82 -13.15 12.74
N LEU A 112 -9.89 -12.61 11.97
CA LEU A 112 -10.05 -11.41 11.15
C LEU A 112 -10.09 -11.80 9.67
N SER A 113 -11.12 -11.32 8.97
CA SER A 113 -11.24 -11.44 7.52
C SER A 113 -11.77 -10.13 6.92
N TYR A 114 -11.97 -10.10 5.60
CA TYR A 114 -12.50 -8.94 4.88
C TYR A 114 -13.84 -9.31 4.23
N GLY A 115 -14.89 -8.57 4.57
CA GLY A 115 -16.23 -8.82 4.03
C GLY A 115 -16.40 -8.36 2.58
N SER A 116 -15.67 -7.32 2.18
CA SER A 116 -15.58 -6.88 0.80
C SER A 116 -14.19 -6.30 0.57
N LEU A 117 -13.43 -6.96 -0.28
CA LEU A 117 -12.10 -6.50 -0.66
C LEU A 117 -12.15 -5.10 -1.23
N GLN A 118 -13.20 -4.73 -1.96
CA GLN A 118 -13.34 -3.39 -2.55
C GLN A 118 -13.55 -2.28 -1.52
N LYS A 119 -14.22 -2.58 -0.41
CA LYS A 119 -14.61 -1.58 0.60
C LYS A 119 -13.66 -1.49 1.79
N GLY A 120 -12.69 -2.41 1.89
CA GLY A 120 -11.75 -2.45 3.02
C GLY A 120 -12.44 -2.67 4.37
N THR A 121 -13.64 -3.25 4.35
CA THR A 121 -14.41 -3.51 5.57
C THR A 121 -13.97 -4.83 6.17
N PHE A 122 -13.36 -4.75 7.35
CA PHE A 122 -13.02 -5.90 8.17
C PHE A 122 -14.29 -6.57 8.73
N VAL A 123 -14.22 -7.88 8.90
CA VAL A 123 -15.23 -8.69 9.57
C VAL A 123 -14.51 -9.59 10.56
N PHE A 124 -14.99 -9.62 11.79
CA PHE A 124 -14.49 -10.55 12.79
C PHE A 124 -15.39 -11.77 12.86
N TYR A 125 -14.80 -12.92 13.15
CA TYR A 125 -15.51 -14.15 13.45
C TYR A 125 -14.99 -14.68 14.79
N ALA A 126 -15.90 -15.02 15.70
CA ALA A 126 -15.57 -15.62 16.99
C ALA A 126 -16.05 -17.07 17.00
N ARG A 127 -15.17 -18.02 17.29
CA ARG A 127 -15.54 -19.43 17.45
C ARG A 127 -15.51 -19.81 18.92
N LYS A 128 -16.62 -20.33 19.44
CA LYS A 128 -16.75 -20.90 20.79
C LYS A 128 -17.51 -22.21 20.67
N ASP A 129 -17.03 -23.27 21.33
CA ASP A 129 -17.69 -24.58 21.34
C ASP A 129 -18.01 -25.11 19.92
N GLY A 130 -17.09 -24.90 18.97
CA GLY A 130 -17.23 -25.30 17.56
C GLY A 130 -18.16 -24.43 16.71
N THR A 131 -18.92 -23.51 17.31
CA THR A 131 -19.85 -22.63 16.59
C THR A 131 -19.16 -21.33 16.19
N LEU A 132 -19.28 -20.93 14.93
CA LEU A 132 -18.69 -19.70 14.40
C LEU A 132 -19.72 -18.56 14.35
N HIS A 133 -19.43 -17.47 15.05
CA HIS A 133 -20.29 -16.29 15.15
C HIS A 133 -19.67 -15.12 14.40
N LYS A 134 -20.43 -14.49 13.51
CA LYS A 134 -20.00 -13.29 12.80
C LYS A 134 -20.21 -12.06 13.68
N LEU A 135 -19.17 -11.27 13.86
CA LEU A 135 -19.19 -9.98 14.56
C LEU A 135 -19.22 -8.86 13.51
N SER A 136 -20.36 -8.16 13.43
CA SER A 136 -20.57 -7.07 12.47
C SER A 136 -21.13 -5.83 13.17
N GLU A 137 -20.55 -4.68 12.85
CA GLU A 137 -21.11 -3.37 13.21
C GLU A 137 -22.40 -3.08 12.44
N LYS A 138 -22.45 -3.50 11.17
CA LYS A 138 -23.59 -3.28 10.29
C LYS A 138 -24.66 -4.36 10.49
N PRO A 139 -25.95 -4.01 10.34
CA PRO A 139 -27.02 -5.00 10.32
C PRO A 139 -26.79 -6.03 9.22
N LEU A 140 -27.02 -7.30 9.55
CA LEU A 140 -26.92 -8.43 8.64
C LEU A 140 -28.31 -8.79 8.13
N LEU A 141 -28.42 -9.10 6.84
CA LEU A 141 -29.62 -9.71 6.30
C LEU A 141 -29.65 -11.18 6.72
N LEU A 142 -30.69 -11.57 7.45
CA LEU A 142 -30.97 -12.95 7.81
C LEU A 142 -31.55 -13.71 6.60
N ALA A 143 -31.43 -15.04 6.62
CA ALA A 143 -32.01 -15.90 5.59
C ALA A 143 -33.54 -15.73 5.44
N SER A 144 -34.22 -15.25 6.48
CA SER A 144 -35.65 -14.92 6.47
C SER A 144 -35.99 -13.60 5.77
N GLY A 145 -35.00 -12.86 5.25
CA GLY A 145 -35.18 -11.52 4.69
C GLY A 145 -35.26 -10.41 5.73
N ASN A 146 -35.27 -10.75 7.02
CA ASN A 146 -35.24 -9.78 8.12
C ASN A 146 -33.80 -9.27 8.36
N TYR A 147 -33.64 -8.03 8.81
CA TYR A 147 -32.35 -7.50 9.22
C TYR A 147 -32.10 -7.78 10.71
N THR A 148 -30.86 -8.11 11.08
CA THR A 148 -30.42 -8.04 12.48
C THR A 148 -30.38 -6.58 12.91
N GLN A 149 -30.49 -6.32 14.21
CA GLN A 149 -30.30 -4.97 14.73
C GLN A 149 -28.88 -4.45 14.43
N PRO A 150 -28.71 -3.12 14.21
CA PRO A 150 -27.41 -2.48 14.21
C PRO A 150 -26.62 -2.79 15.48
N ASN A 151 -25.28 -2.79 15.43
CA ASN A 151 -24.41 -3.14 16.57
C ASN A 151 -24.55 -4.59 17.10
N SER A 152 -24.96 -5.51 16.23
CA SER A 152 -25.13 -6.93 16.56
C SER A 152 -23.92 -7.58 17.24
N TYR A 153 -22.69 -7.12 16.92
CA TYR A 153 -21.48 -7.70 17.50
C TYR A 153 -21.42 -7.60 19.03
N ARG A 154 -21.95 -6.53 19.64
CA ARG A 154 -21.92 -6.36 21.10
C ARG A 154 -22.80 -7.38 21.81
N GLY A 155 -24.00 -7.62 21.25
CA GLY A 155 -24.89 -8.68 21.73
C GLY A 155 -24.26 -10.07 21.61
N VAL A 156 -23.55 -10.33 20.50
CA VAL A 156 -22.81 -11.59 20.32
C VAL A 156 -21.66 -11.68 21.33
N LEU A 157 -20.86 -10.64 21.53
CA LEU A 157 -19.79 -10.63 22.53
C LEU A 157 -20.35 -10.91 23.93
N LYS A 158 -21.42 -10.20 24.33
CA LYS A 158 -22.10 -10.42 25.62
C LYS A 158 -22.59 -11.85 25.79
N ALA A 159 -23.18 -12.43 24.74
CA ALA A 159 -23.66 -13.81 24.76
C ALA A 159 -22.51 -14.83 24.80
N LEU A 160 -21.35 -14.53 24.20
CA LEU A 160 -20.19 -15.42 24.23
C LEU A 160 -19.41 -15.33 25.54
N THR A 161 -19.47 -14.19 26.24
CA THR A 161 -18.64 -13.91 27.42
C THR A 161 -19.43 -13.74 28.73
N PHE A 162 -20.70 -14.16 28.78
CA PHE A 162 -21.57 -13.97 29.95
C PHE A 162 -21.08 -14.69 31.21
N ASP A 163 -20.20 -15.68 31.05
CA ASP A 163 -19.70 -16.59 32.09
C ASP A 163 -18.39 -16.11 32.75
N CYS A 164 -18.00 -14.85 32.51
CA CYS A 164 -16.88 -14.19 33.20
C CYS A 164 -17.33 -12.84 33.77
N GLY A 165 -17.53 -12.79 35.09
CA GLY A 165 -18.09 -11.62 35.80
C GLY A 165 -17.16 -10.41 35.92
N GLU A 166 -15.86 -10.57 35.62
CA GLU A 166 -14.84 -9.52 35.75
C GLU A 166 -14.62 -8.71 34.46
N LEU A 167 -15.28 -9.08 33.35
CA LEU A 167 -15.12 -8.37 32.08
C LEU A 167 -15.81 -7.02 32.09
N SER A 168 -15.12 -6.03 31.53
CA SER A 168 -15.71 -4.75 31.13
C SER A 168 -16.96 -4.97 30.29
N GLU A 169 -17.97 -4.09 30.43
CA GLU A 169 -19.21 -4.21 29.68
C GLU A 169 -18.97 -4.30 28.16
N PRO A 170 -19.43 -5.37 27.48
CA PRO A 170 -19.33 -5.51 26.02
C PRO A 170 -19.87 -4.31 25.24
N ASP A 171 -20.79 -3.56 25.87
CA ASP A 171 -21.42 -2.35 25.33
C ASP A 171 -20.44 -1.17 25.15
N GLN A 172 -19.26 -1.22 25.77
CA GLN A 172 -18.23 -0.18 25.64
C GLN A 172 -17.12 -0.53 24.64
N VAL A 173 -17.09 -1.78 24.16
CA VAL A 173 -16.07 -2.22 23.20
C VAL A 173 -16.28 -1.50 21.88
N ALA A 174 -15.21 -0.90 21.34
CA ALA A 174 -15.23 -0.25 20.04
C ALA A 174 -15.02 -1.27 18.91
N PHE A 175 -15.68 -1.08 17.76
CA PHE A 175 -15.52 -1.98 16.60
C PHE A 175 -14.20 -1.71 15.84
N ARG A 176 -13.08 -2.08 16.46
CA ARG A 176 -11.72 -1.95 15.91
C ARG A 176 -10.88 -3.15 16.31
N ILE A 177 -9.92 -3.52 15.46
CA ILE A 177 -9.11 -4.75 15.61
C ILE A 177 -8.53 -4.87 17.03
N ARG A 178 -7.83 -3.82 17.48
CA ARG A 178 -7.20 -3.81 18.80
C ARG A 178 -8.20 -4.02 19.94
N ALA A 179 -9.33 -3.30 19.94
CA ALA A 179 -10.29 -3.36 21.05
C ALA A 179 -11.02 -4.71 21.13
N ILE A 180 -11.42 -5.29 19.99
CA ILE A 180 -12.06 -6.61 19.98
C ILE A 180 -11.06 -7.70 20.39
N THR A 181 -9.81 -7.61 19.90
CA THR A 181 -8.77 -8.59 20.25
C THR A 181 -8.41 -8.51 21.73
N GLU A 182 -8.20 -7.31 22.28
CA GLU A 182 -7.96 -7.10 23.71
C GLU A 182 -9.13 -7.63 24.56
N PHE A 183 -10.38 -7.36 24.16
CA PHE A 183 -11.55 -7.87 24.86
C PHE A 183 -11.61 -9.41 24.90
N ILE A 184 -11.40 -10.07 23.75
CA ILE A 184 -11.38 -11.54 23.68
C ILE A 184 -10.18 -12.12 24.44
N ASN A 185 -9.01 -11.48 24.40
CA ASN A 185 -7.84 -11.90 25.17
C ASN A 185 -8.11 -11.85 26.68
N THR A 186 -8.75 -10.79 27.16
CA THR A 186 -9.16 -10.68 28.58
C THR A 186 -10.13 -11.81 28.95
N TYR A 187 -11.11 -12.11 28.09
CA TYR A 187 -12.01 -13.23 28.33
C TYR A 187 -11.29 -14.58 28.36
N ASN A 188 -10.41 -14.85 27.40
CA ASN A 188 -9.66 -16.10 27.36
C ASN A 188 -8.77 -16.27 28.61
N GLY A 189 -8.15 -15.19 29.10
CA GLY A 189 -7.39 -15.19 30.36
C GLY A 189 -8.25 -15.40 31.62
N CYS A 190 -9.49 -14.94 31.60
CA CYS A 190 -10.45 -15.20 32.67
C CYS A 190 -10.87 -16.68 32.74
N ARG A 191 -10.99 -17.34 31.59
CA ARG A 191 -11.42 -18.76 31.50
C ARG A 191 -10.29 -19.75 31.65
N ASP A 192 -9.07 -19.36 31.28
CA ASP A 192 -7.88 -20.18 31.37
C ASP A 192 -6.71 -19.34 31.91
N ALA A 193 -6.30 -19.61 33.15
CA ALA A 193 -5.17 -18.93 33.79
C ALA A 193 -3.83 -19.18 33.08
N GLY A 194 -3.74 -20.25 32.27
CA GLY A 194 -2.58 -20.54 31.43
C GLY A 194 -2.60 -19.84 30.07
N TYR A 195 -3.65 -19.09 29.76
CA TYR A 195 -3.79 -18.42 28.47
C TYR A 195 -2.66 -17.42 28.21
N GLN A 196 -2.05 -17.54 27.03
CA GLN A 196 -1.08 -16.57 26.54
C GLN A 196 -1.66 -15.88 25.30
N ALA A 197 -1.82 -14.55 25.40
CA ALA A 197 -2.26 -13.76 24.28
C ALA A 197 -1.26 -13.89 23.11
N MET A 198 -1.79 -14.17 21.92
CA MET A 198 -0.96 -14.19 20.71
C MET A 198 -0.34 -12.81 20.49
N VAL A 199 0.94 -12.78 20.15
CA VAL A 199 1.62 -11.55 19.75
C VAL A 199 1.19 -11.21 18.33
N THR A 200 0.02 -10.59 18.20
CA THR A 200 -0.47 -10.13 16.90
C THR A 200 0.10 -8.76 16.59
N ASP A 201 0.94 -8.67 15.57
CA ASP A 201 1.28 -7.37 15.00
C ASP A 201 0.03 -6.82 14.30
N PHE A 202 -0.55 -5.78 14.91
CA PHE A 202 -1.67 -5.03 14.34
C PHE A 202 -1.24 -4.13 13.18
N LYS A 203 0.07 -3.99 12.92
CA LYS A 203 0.55 -3.34 11.72
C LYS A 203 0.09 -4.21 10.55
N THR A 204 -0.92 -3.72 9.83
CA THR A 204 -1.06 -4.09 8.43
C THR A 204 0.32 -3.88 7.81
N ARG A 205 0.97 -4.95 7.33
CA ARG A 205 2.22 -4.83 6.58
C ARG A 205 1.91 -3.93 5.39
N LEU A 206 2.21 -2.64 5.54
CA LEU A 206 2.12 -1.68 4.46
C LEU A 206 3.22 -2.07 3.50
N GLU A 207 2.85 -2.77 2.43
CA GLU A 207 3.78 -3.12 1.39
C GLU A 207 4.32 -1.82 0.79
N LYS A 208 5.55 -1.47 1.15
CA LYS A 208 6.28 -0.39 0.50
C LYS A 208 6.73 -0.93 -0.85
N GLN A 209 6.04 -0.53 -1.91
CA GLN A 209 6.37 -0.93 -3.27
C GLN A 209 7.40 0.06 -3.83
N TYR A 210 8.62 -0.44 -4.05
CA TYR A 210 9.69 0.33 -4.68
C TYR A 210 9.68 0.01 -6.19
N PHE A 211 9.71 1.02 -7.06
CA PHE A 211 9.86 0.78 -8.49
C PHE A 211 10.77 1.82 -9.17
N GLY A 212 11.62 1.38 -10.09
CA GLY A 212 12.37 2.28 -10.96
C GLY A 212 11.52 2.67 -12.17
N GLU A 213 11.33 3.97 -12.41
CA GLU A 213 10.64 4.49 -13.61
C GLU A 213 11.64 5.22 -14.51
N ALA A 214 12.02 4.61 -15.64
CA ALA A 214 12.74 5.33 -16.68
C ALA A 214 11.77 6.28 -17.42
N MET A 215 11.96 7.59 -17.27
CA MET A 215 11.08 8.60 -17.86
C MET A 215 11.75 9.28 -19.06
N VAL A 216 11.25 9.02 -20.27
CA VAL A 216 11.60 9.82 -21.45
C VAL A 216 10.43 10.75 -21.75
N GLY A 217 10.66 12.06 -21.70
CA GLY A 217 9.64 13.06 -21.94
C GLY A 217 10.22 14.30 -22.62
N ILE A 218 9.35 15.24 -22.99
CA ILE A 218 9.75 16.58 -23.43
C ILE A 218 9.15 17.55 -22.41
N ASN A 219 9.99 18.21 -21.62
CA ASN A 219 9.55 19.17 -20.62
C ASN A 219 9.62 20.59 -21.16
N PHE A 220 8.46 21.20 -21.40
CA PHE A 220 8.37 22.61 -21.74
C PHE A 220 8.51 23.46 -20.47
N SER A 221 9.62 24.19 -20.34
CA SER A 221 9.83 25.14 -19.24
C SER A 221 9.60 26.56 -19.75
N HIS A 222 8.96 27.41 -18.93
CA HIS A 222 8.76 28.83 -19.22
C HIS A 222 9.49 29.62 -18.14
N PHE A 223 10.44 30.46 -18.53
CA PHE A 223 11.18 31.32 -17.61
C PHE A 223 10.62 32.75 -17.69
N PHE A 224 10.25 33.32 -16.55
CA PHE A 224 9.99 34.76 -16.42
C PHE A 224 11.27 35.41 -15.90
N VAL A 225 11.87 36.28 -16.69
CA VAL A 225 12.95 37.17 -16.22
C VAL A 225 12.27 38.43 -15.70
N THR A 226 12.36 38.68 -14.39
CA THR A 226 11.91 39.94 -13.81
C THR A 226 12.80 41.06 -14.35
N PRO A 227 12.24 42.21 -14.80
CA PRO A 227 13.04 43.25 -15.46
C PRO A 227 14.15 43.76 -14.54
N SER A 228 15.34 44.03 -15.11
CA SER A 228 16.19 45.07 -14.52
C SER A 228 15.50 46.41 -14.76
N THR A 229 15.64 47.34 -13.82
CA THR A 229 14.93 48.64 -13.74
C THR A 229 15.18 49.61 -14.91
N THR A 230 15.76 49.17 -16.03
CA THR A 230 16.41 50.04 -17.03
C THR A 230 16.08 49.74 -18.50
N GLY A 231 15.11 48.87 -18.84
CA GLY A 231 14.81 48.60 -20.26
C GLY A 231 13.37 48.12 -20.56
N PRO A 232 12.90 48.25 -21.82
CA PRO A 232 11.55 47.83 -22.22
C PRO A 232 11.39 46.31 -22.11
N ASP A 233 10.24 45.90 -21.59
CA ASP A 233 9.88 44.51 -21.30
C ASP A 233 10.08 43.61 -22.53
N ARG A 234 10.99 42.64 -22.43
CA ARG A 234 11.07 41.51 -23.37
C ARG A 234 10.60 40.24 -22.70
N LEU A 235 9.46 39.75 -23.19
CA LEU A 235 8.90 38.47 -22.79
C LEU A 235 9.58 37.38 -23.63
N GLU A 236 10.63 36.77 -23.09
CA GLU A 236 11.39 35.74 -23.79
C GLU A 236 10.82 34.34 -23.51
N ARG A 237 10.68 33.54 -24.55
CA ARG A 237 10.25 32.14 -24.46
C ARG A 237 11.43 31.24 -24.80
N VAL A 238 12.01 30.58 -23.80
CA VAL A 238 13.04 29.56 -24.04
C VAL A 238 12.43 28.18 -23.86
N ILE A 239 12.43 27.37 -24.92
CA ILE A 239 11.92 26.00 -24.89
C ILE A 239 13.12 25.06 -24.78
N PHE A 240 13.12 24.21 -23.75
CA PHE A 240 14.12 23.16 -23.59
C PHE A 240 13.48 21.78 -23.73
N GLY A 241 14.26 20.78 -24.12
CA GLY A 241 13.91 19.37 -24.01
C GLY A 241 14.73 18.71 -22.90
N GLN A 242 14.14 17.74 -22.21
CA GLN A 242 14.82 17.05 -21.12
C GLN A 242 14.59 15.55 -21.24
N ALA A 243 15.67 14.77 -21.29
CA ALA A 243 15.59 13.31 -21.18
C ALA A 243 16.29 12.89 -19.89
N GLY A 244 15.66 12.04 -19.09
CA GLY A 244 16.20 11.67 -17.78
C GLY A 244 15.87 10.25 -17.37
N ILE A 245 16.33 9.88 -16.19
CA ILE A 245 15.95 8.63 -15.54
C ILE A 245 15.52 9.01 -14.13
N ALA A 246 14.37 8.52 -13.68
CA ALA A 246 13.87 8.75 -12.33
C ALA A 246 13.88 7.45 -11.53
N LEU A 247 14.26 7.55 -10.27
CA LEU A 247 14.01 6.49 -9.30
C LEU A 247 12.84 6.94 -8.43
N GLN A 248 11.77 6.14 -8.41
CA GLN A 248 10.58 6.44 -7.64
C GLN A 248 10.42 5.43 -6.51
N MET A 249 9.93 5.91 -5.38
CA MET A 249 9.57 5.08 -4.24
C MET A 249 8.12 5.38 -3.94
N GLU A 250 7.26 4.37 -4.04
CA GLU A 250 5.87 4.51 -3.65
C GLU A 250 5.62 3.93 -2.27
N THR A 251 4.94 4.71 -1.46
CA THR A 251 4.39 4.25 -0.20
C THR A 251 2.88 4.29 -0.36
N VAL A 252 2.28 3.12 -0.57
CA VAL A 252 0.84 3.00 -0.50
C VAL A 252 0.47 3.15 0.97
N ASN A 253 -0.13 4.28 1.34
CA ASN A 253 -0.65 4.48 2.69
C ASN A 253 -2.17 4.21 2.69
N PRO A 254 -2.61 3.01 3.11
CA PRO A 254 -4.02 2.64 3.11
C PRO A 254 -4.85 3.38 4.16
N SER A 255 -4.24 4.17 5.07
CA SER A 255 -4.96 4.81 6.18
C SER A 255 -5.92 5.94 5.75
N PHE A 256 -5.78 6.49 4.54
CA PHE A 256 -6.57 7.67 4.08
C PHE A 256 -7.47 7.41 2.87
N SER A 257 -7.78 6.15 2.57
CA SER A 257 -8.48 5.61 1.37
C SER A 257 -7.51 5.00 0.37
N ARG A 258 -7.88 3.83 -0.18
CA ARG A 258 -7.16 3.12 -1.26
C ARG A 258 -7.01 3.93 -2.57
N LYS A 259 -7.54 5.14 -2.59
CA LYS A 259 -7.43 6.08 -3.70
C LYS A 259 -6.23 6.99 -3.53
N LEU A 260 -5.66 7.14 -2.35
CA LEU A 260 -4.52 8.04 -2.11
C LEU A 260 -3.21 7.25 -2.04
N VAL A 261 -2.36 7.39 -3.05
CA VAL A 261 -0.98 6.86 -3.03
C VAL A 261 -0.04 8.02 -2.82
N THR A 262 0.90 7.92 -1.88
CA THR A 262 1.96 8.94 -1.73
C THR A 262 3.25 8.40 -2.33
N HIS A 263 3.89 9.20 -3.16
CA HIS A 263 5.14 8.84 -3.79
C HIS A 263 6.24 9.85 -3.47
N TYR A 264 7.43 9.31 -3.31
CA TYR A 264 8.68 10.03 -3.13
C TYR A 264 9.56 9.67 -4.33
N SER A 265 9.88 10.63 -5.19
CA SER A 265 10.71 10.38 -6.36
C SER A 265 11.99 11.20 -6.30
N ILE A 266 13.12 10.59 -6.64
CA ILE A 266 14.38 11.27 -6.91
C ILE A 266 14.72 11.02 -8.38
N GLY A 267 14.70 12.08 -9.19
CA GLY A 267 15.02 12.02 -10.61
C GLY A 267 16.31 12.73 -10.94
N LEU A 268 17.14 12.12 -11.81
CA LEU A 268 18.28 12.78 -12.41
C LEU A 268 18.02 12.95 -13.90
N TYR A 269 18.05 14.18 -14.35
CA TYR A 269 17.68 14.53 -15.70
C TYR A 269 18.81 15.24 -16.42
N LYS A 270 18.99 14.93 -17.70
CA LYS A 270 19.92 15.63 -18.57
C LYS A 270 19.15 16.49 -19.56
N TRP A 271 19.55 17.75 -19.69
CA TRP A 271 18.97 18.63 -20.68
C TRP A 271 19.62 18.41 -22.04
N ALA A 272 18.78 18.42 -23.08
CA ALA A 272 19.21 18.48 -24.47
C ALA A 272 18.54 19.71 -25.09
N GLY A 273 19.32 20.67 -25.57
CA GLY A 273 18.76 21.82 -26.30
C GLY A 273 18.07 21.33 -27.56
N LEU A 274 16.75 21.57 -27.69
CA LEU A 274 15.97 21.17 -28.86
C LEU A 274 15.88 22.28 -29.90
N ALA A 275 15.65 23.54 -29.48
CA ALA A 275 15.68 24.72 -30.34
C ALA A 275 15.77 26.00 -29.49
N ARG A 276 16.47 27.03 -29.98
CA ARG A 276 16.47 28.38 -29.39
C ARG A 276 15.56 29.25 -30.27
N ILE A 277 14.43 29.72 -29.76
CA ILE A 277 13.52 30.61 -30.49
C ILE A 277 13.56 31.97 -29.78
N GLY A 278 14.27 32.95 -30.36
CA GLY A 278 14.49 34.28 -29.76
C GLY A 278 15.91 34.45 -29.24
N GLY A 279 16.51 35.63 -29.48
CA GLY A 279 17.93 35.90 -29.27
C GLY A 279 18.27 36.63 -27.97
N ILE A 280 19.55 36.47 -27.58
CA ILE A 280 20.35 37.26 -26.62
C ILE A 280 20.10 37.03 -25.11
N LEU A 281 20.18 35.78 -24.66
CA LEU A 281 20.61 35.46 -23.29
C LEU A 281 21.63 34.33 -23.32
N ASP A 282 22.89 34.59 -22.96
CA ASP A 282 23.97 33.61 -22.79
C ASP A 282 23.79 32.69 -21.56
N GLU A 283 22.56 32.48 -21.10
CA GLU A 283 22.29 31.45 -20.11
C GLU A 283 22.40 30.08 -20.80
N THR A 284 23.54 29.42 -20.58
CA THR A 284 23.71 28.00 -20.90
C THR A 284 22.71 27.20 -20.09
N PRO A 285 21.92 26.29 -20.70
CA PRO A 285 21.03 25.43 -19.95
C PRO A 285 21.81 24.65 -18.90
N PRO A 286 21.18 24.30 -17.76
CA PRO A 286 21.81 23.40 -16.81
C PRO A 286 22.21 22.10 -17.50
N THR A 287 23.40 21.61 -17.17
CA THR A 287 23.93 20.36 -17.71
C THR A 287 23.15 19.15 -17.23
N ALA A 288 22.59 19.23 -16.02
CA ALA A 288 21.70 18.25 -15.43
C ALA A 288 20.81 18.90 -14.35
N THR A 289 19.72 18.23 -13.97
CA THR A 289 18.88 18.62 -12.82
C THR A 289 18.63 17.39 -11.96
N LEU A 290 18.85 17.52 -10.65
CA LEU A 290 18.36 16.57 -9.65
C LEU A 290 17.02 17.08 -9.11
N THR A 291 15.97 16.27 -9.18
CA THR A 291 14.65 16.62 -8.66
C THR A 291 14.26 15.65 -7.55
N ALA A 292 14.00 16.17 -6.36
CA ALA A 292 13.24 15.45 -5.35
C ALA A 292 11.77 15.86 -5.47
N THR A 293 10.83 14.92 -5.46
CA THR A 293 9.40 15.23 -5.44
C THR A 293 8.69 14.38 -4.42
N VAL A 294 7.79 15.01 -3.66
CA VAL A 294 6.78 14.33 -2.86
C VAL A 294 5.45 14.65 -3.49
N ALA A 295 4.70 13.64 -3.91
CA ALA A 295 3.35 13.87 -4.40
C ALA A 295 2.36 12.80 -3.94
N ALA A 296 1.09 13.19 -3.99
CA ALA A 296 -0.05 12.34 -3.76
C ALA A 296 -0.75 12.07 -5.10
N HIS A 297 -1.07 10.81 -5.36
CA HIS A 297 -1.90 10.34 -6.45
C HIS A 297 -3.30 10.02 -5.95
N PHE A 298 -4.33 10.51 -6.65
CA PHE A 298 -5.70 10.02 -6.49
C PHE A 298 -6.03 9.02 -7.60
N ILE A 299 -6.14 7.73 -7.26
CA ILE A 299 -6.54 6.65 -8.18
C ILE A 299 -8.07 6.57 -8.20
N PHE A 300 -8.68 6.88 -9.34
CA PHE A 300 -10.15 6.93 -9.44
C PHE A 300 -10.79 5.53 -9.52
N ASN A 301 -10.11 4.57 -10.14
CA ASN A 301 -10.57 3.18 -10.25
C ASN A 301 -9.39 2.19 -10.21
N PRO A 302 -9.16 1.49 -9.09
CA PRO A 302 -8.04 0.55 -8.96
C PRO A 302 -8.20 -0.74 -9.76
N LEU A 303 -9.43 -1.06 -10.23
CA LEU A 303 -9.75 -2.26 -11.00
C LEU A 303 -9.84 -2.02 -12.51
N ALA A 304 -9.78 -0.76 -12.95
CA ALA A 304 -9.75 -0.46 -14.37
C ALA A 304 -8.43 -0.95 -14.97
N ARG A 305 -8.51 -1.58 -16.15
CA ARG A 305 -7.33 -1.91 -16.98
C ARG A 305 -6.47 -0.67 -17.24
N LEU A 306 -7.10 0.50 -17.32
CA LEU A 306 -6.46 1.81 -17.42
C LEU A 306 -6.74 2.59 -16.13
N LYS A 307 -5.72 2.80 -15.29
CA LYS A 307 -5.91 3.51 -14.01
C LYS A 307 -5.58 4.98 -14.18
N TRP A 308 -6.57 5.85 -14.13
CA TRP A 308 -6.36 7.29 -14.15
C TRP A 308 -5.89 7.80 -12.79
N TYR A 309 -4.97 8.77 -12.80
CA TYR A 309 -4.51 9.45 -11.59
C TYR A 309 -4.42 10.97 -11.80
N THR A 310 -4.66 11.73 -10.72
CA THR A 310 -4.20 13.12 -10.57
C THR A 310 -3.06 13.17 -9.58
N ARG A 311 -2.09 14.06 -9.80
CA ARG A 311 -0.88 14.25 -8.99
C ARG A 311 -0.87 15.67 -8.44
N LEU A 312 -0.66 15.77 -7.13
CA LEU A 312 -0.40 17.03 -6.43
C LEU A 312 0.83 16.85 -5.54
N GLY A 313 1.82 17.73 -5.65
CA GLY A 313 3.06 17.57 -4.89
C GLY A 313 3.93 18.80 -4.79
N ALA A 314 4.94 18.70 -3.95
CA ALA A 314 6.04 19.65 -3.84
C ALA A 314 7.30 19.04 -4.47
N ALA A 315 8.05 19.85 -5.21
CA ALA A 315 9.31 19.49 -5.82
C ALA A 315 10.44 20.40 -5.35
N ALA A 316 11.63 19.85 -5.21
CA ALA A 316 12.87 20.59 -5.04
C ALA A 316 13.82 20.20 -6.17
N ASN A 317 14.23 21.17 -6.97
CA ASN A 317 15.15 20.97 -8.08
C ASN A 317 16.52 21.56 -7.73
N TYR A 318 17.58 20.84 -8.06
CA TYR A 318 18.95 21.31 -8.01
C TYR A 318 19.56 21.22 -9.40
N ASP A 319 19.81 22.37 -10.00
CA ASP A 319 20.34 22.51 -11.35
C ASP A 319 21.88 22.53 -11.32
N PHE A 320 22.53 21.63 -12.05
CA PHE A 320 23.99 21.57 -12.18
C PHE A 320 24.45 22.41 -13.39
N GLY A 321 25.34 23.38 -13.19
CA GLY A 321 25.84 24.27 -14.25
C GLY A 321 26.52 25.52 -13.69
N ALA A 322 26.62 26.58 -14.49
CA ALA A 322 27.33 27.81 -14.13
C ALA A 322 26.77 28.55 -12.89
N GLN A 323 25.53 28.27 -12.50
CA GLN A 323 24.90 28.77 -11.28
C GLN A 323 24.07 27.67 -10.63
N ALA A 324 24.67 26.91 -9.72
CA ALA A 324 23.95 25.90 -8.96
C ALA A 324 22.92 26.57 -8.04
N ALA A 325 21.64 26.20 -8.18
CA ALA A 325 20.56 26.79 -7.39
C ALA A 325 19.55 25.72 -6.97
N LEU A 326 19.13 25.77 -5.70
CA LEU A 326 18.00 25.01 -5.19
C LEU A 326 16.71 25.78 -5.50
N ARG A 327 15.74 25.10 -6.12
CA ARG A 327 14.48 25.70 -6.58
C ARG A 327 13.29 24.90 -6.04
N PRO A 328 12.55 25.42 -5.05
CA PRO A 328 11.28 24.83 -4.65
C PRO A 328 10.22 25.05 -5.74
N GLY A 329 9.28 24.13 -5.86
CA GLY A 329 8.19 24.24 -6.82
C GLY A 329 7.02 23.33 -6.46
N TYR A 330 5.93 23.46 -7.20
CA TYR A 330 4.77 22.59 -7.08
C TYR A 330 4.64 21.73 -8.33
N SER A 331 4.24 20.47 -8.17
CA SER A 331 3.94 19.56 -9.27
C SER A 331 2.45 19.27 -9.30
N PHE A 332 1.81 19.65 -10.40
CA PHE A 332 0.49 19.16 -10.78
C PHE A 332 0.64 18.16 -11.92
N GLY A 333 -0.18 17.13 -11.99
CA GLY A 333 -0.18 16.26 -13.15
C GLY A 333 -1.42 15.40 -13.23
N PHE A 334 -1.63 14.83 -14.41
CA PHE A 334 -2.64 13.81 -14.62
C PHE A 334 -2.08 12.76 -15.57
N GLY A 335 -2.56 11.54 -15.47
CA GLY A 335 -2.14 10.48 -16.36
C GLY A 335 -2.90 9.20 -16.16
N ALA A 336 -2.40 8.14 -16.80
CA ALA A 336 -2.91 6.80 -16.69
C ALA A 336 -1.78 5.78 -16.51
N TYR A 337 -2.04 4.76 -15.71
CA TYR A 337 -1.25 3.53 -15.71
C TYR A 337 -1.84 2.56 -16.75
N LEU A 338 -0.99 2.08 -17.65
CA LEU A 338 -1.29 1.03 -18.60
C LEU A 338 -1.22 -0.35 -17.89
N PRO A 339 -1.91 -1.38 -18.42
CA PRO A 339 -1.82 -2.76 -17.89
C PRO A 339 -0.40 -3.31 -17.81
N SER A 340 0.51 -2.83 -18.67
CA SER A 340 1.92 -3.22 -18.71
C SER A 340 2.77 -2.63 -17.57
N GLY A 341 2.18 -1.84 -16.67
CA GLY A 341 2.90 -1.08 -15.66
C GLY A 341 3.54 0.22 -16.18
N VAL A 342 3.42 0.49 -17.49
CA VAL A 342 3.88 1.75 -18.08
C VAL A 342 2.96 2.88 -17.65
N ARG A 343 3.56 3.99 -17.23
CA ARG A 343 2.87 5.22 -16.87
C ARG A 343 2.92 6.22 -18.01
N LEU A 344 1.76 6.72 -18.43
CA LEU A 344 1.64 7.84 -19.37
C LEU A 344 1.01 9.02 -18.63
N GLY A 345 1.66 10.17 -18.62
CA GLY A 345 1.10 11.33 -17.94
C GLY A 345 1.63 12.65 -18.46
N VAL A 346 0.84 13.68 -18.24
CA VAL A 346 1.23 15.08 -18.40
C VAL A 346 1.49 15.62 -17.01
N GLN A 347 2.71 16.15 -16.81
CA GLN A 347 3.08 16.79 -15.55
C GLN A 347 3.39 18.25 -15.81
N LEU A 348 2.67 19.12 -15.12
CA LEU A 348 2.95 20.53 -15.01
C LEU A 348 3.74 20.76 -13.72
N ILE A 349 5.02 21.06 -13.86
CA ILE A 349 5.82 21.54 -12.74
C ILE A 349 5.77 23.06 -12.81
N SER A 350 5.00 23.70 -11.93
CA SER A 350 4.99 25.15 -11.86
C SER A 350 6.24 25.63 -11.11
N TRP A 351 7.05 26.43 -11.79
CA TRP A 351 8.19 27.13 -11.25
C TRP A 351 7.75 28.56 -10.94
N GLN A 352 7.81 29.05 -9.69
CA GLN A 352 7.71 30.48 -9.44
C GLN A 352 8.54 30.98 -8.25
N PHE A 353 9.02 32.22 -8.45
CA PHE A 353 9.82 33.13 -7.63
C PHE A 353 11.33 32.82 -7.51
N ARG A 354 12.14 33.48 -8.37
CA ARG A 354 13.52 33.84 -8.00
C ARG A 354 13.40 34.81 -6.82
N VAL A 355 13.57 34.31 -5.59
CA VAL A 355 14.00 35.17 -4.49
C VAL A 355 15.51 35.28 -4.66
N ALA A 356 15.97 36.34 -5.32
CA ALA A 356 17.38 36.69 -5.28
C ALA A 356 17.72 37.01 -3.82
N VAL A 357 18.34 36.08 -3.12
CA VAL A 357 18.97 36.37 -1.83
C VAL A 357 20.31 37.01 -2.19
N PRO A 358 20.52 38.31 -1.92
CA PRO A 358 21.84 38.89 -2.11
C PRO A 358 22.76 38.22 -1.10
N PHE A 359 23.69 37.40 -1.58
CA PHE A 359 24.89 37.11 -0.81
C PHE A 359 25.69 38.40 -0.82
N GLY A 360 25.60 39.16 0.28
CA GLY A 360 26.50 40.28 0.53
C GLY A 360 27.93 39.76 0.54
N GLY A 361 28.75 40.29 -0.35
CA GLY A 361 30.21 40.21 -0.27
C GLY A 361 30.75 41.17 0.77
#